data_AF-U4TQT5-F1
#
_entry.id   AF-U4TQT5-F1
#
_cell.length_a   1.000
_cell.length_b   1.000
_cell.length_c   1.000
_cell.angle_alpha   90.00
_cell.angle_beta   90.00
_cell.angle_gamma   90.00
#
_symmetry.space_group_name_H-M   'P 1'
#
loop_
_entity.id
_entity.type
_entity.pdbx_description
1 polymer ?
#
loop_
_entity_poly.entity_id
_entity_poly.type
_entity_poly.pdbx_seq_one_letter_code
_entity_poly.pdbx_strand_id
1 'polypeptide(L)'
;MDADSGADAGNSASATPETGSETGSQQSPDTNKNDDNSSNGSDDDKGEKSFSPKEVRAMIGAQATKHLDDFKTNDLPKILADARSKWEAEAKMSPEEREQTQKQEQESALAKREAQLDHREAVDYTRSKLISAGLPTDFVESLAVDKDTDATDKNVEAFTKTFSAAVQKKVAERMKGKSTPGVGAGSQHTTSTDLGQLLAKQHASDTRSSKAEDYFFGGKNK
;
A
#
# COMPACT_ATOMS: atom_id res chain seq x y z
N MET A 1 52.50 -10.35 19.60
CA MET A 1 51.91 -9.15 19.00
C MET A 1 50.46 -9.50 18.72
N ASP A 2 49.64 -9.52 19.78
CA ASP A 2 48.81 -8.39 20.27
C ASP A 2 47.61 -8.23 19.31
N ALA A 3 46.33 -8.22 19.71
CA ALA A 3 45.68 -7.72 20.92
C ALA A 3 44.25 -8.39 21.00
N ASP A 4 43.74 -8.76 22.17
CA ASP A 4 42.88 -7.92 23.06
C ASP A 4 41.40 -7.98 22.65
N SER A 5 40.53 -8.77 23.30
CA SER A 5 39.87 -8.64 24.61
C SER A 5 38.72 -7.62 24.68
N GLY A 6 37.66 -7.99 25.40
CA GLY A 6 36.42 -7.25 25.64
C GLY A 6 35.20 -8.18 25.57
N ALA A 7 34.90 -9.01 26.58
CA ALA A 7 34.09 -8.68 27.78
C ALA A 7 32.61 -8.39 27.38
N ASP A 8 31.55 -8.89 28.01
CA ASP A 8 31.28 -9.30 29.39
C ASP A 8 29.88 -9.95 29.42
N ALA A 9 29.71 -11.02 30.19
CA ALA A 9 28.48 -11.36 30.92
C ALA A 9 28.76 -12.62 31.76
N GLY A 10 29.42 -12.40 32.89
CA GLY A 10 29.58 -13.39 33.93
C GLY A 10 28.32 -13.56 34.79
N ASN A 11 28.30 -14.74 35.43
CA ASN A 11 27.77 -15.05 36.75
C ASN A 11 26.33 -15.62 36.81
N SER A 12 26.16 -16.95 36.90
CA SER A 12 26.38 -17.86 38.06
C SER A 12 25.09 -17.97 38.89
N ALA A 13 24.38 -19.09 38.79
CA ALA A 13 24.59 -20.37 39.47
C ALA A 13 23.86 -20.46 40.82
N SER A 14 23.11 -21.55 40.96
CA SER A 14 22.94 -22.32 42.19
C SER A 14 22.15 -23.57 41.77
N ALA A 15 22.85 -24.61 41.32
CA ALA A 15 23.35 -25.70 42.16
C ALA A 15 22.25 -26.69 42.53
N THR A 16 22.39 -27.87 41.94
CA THR A 16 21.80 -29.17 42.27
C THR A 16 22.13 -29.59 43.71
N PRO A 17 21.55 -30.71 44.18
CA PRO A 17 22.43 -31.87 44.19
C PRO A 17 21.77 -33.15 43.67
N GLU A 18 22.61 -33.93 43.00
CA GLU A 18 22.44 -35.34 42.66
C GLU A 18 22.38 -36.23 43.90
N THR A 19 21.61 -37.32 43.84
CA THR A 19 21.95 -38.71 44.23
C THR A 19 20.72 -39.57 43.91
N GLY A 20 20.73 -40.82 43.48
CA GLY A 20 21.76 -41.83 43.23
C GLY A 20 21.12 -43.01 42.48
N SER A 21 21.97 -43.94 42.06
CA SER A 21 21.68 -45.24 41.46
C SER A 21 20.67 -46.10 42.22
N GLU A 22 19.88 -46.93 41.52
CA GLU A 22 19.88 -48.39 41.73
C GLU A 22 19.05 -49.16 40.69
N THR A 23 19.66 -50.26 40.23
CA THR A 23 19.07 -51.38 39.48
C THR A 23 18.36 -52.30 40.48
N GLY A 24 17.19 -52.85 40.15
CA GLY A 24 16.63 -53.94 40.97
C GLY A 24 15.17 -54.29 40.74
N SER A 25 14.95 -55.24 39.83
CA SER A 25 14.09 -56.43 40.00
C SER A 25 12.63 -56.33 40.48
N GLN A 26 11.78 -56.90 39.62
CA GLN A 26 10.77 -57.92 39.92
C GLN A 26 9.57 -57.54 40.79
N GLN A 27 8.39 -57.56 40.17
CA GLN A 27 7.28 -58.30 40.76
C GLN A 27 6.39 -58.91 39.66
N SER A 28 6.52 -60.22 39.47
CA SER A 28 5.40 -61.05 39.04
C SER A 28 4.41 -61.19 40.20
N PRO A 29 3.13 -61.36 39.89
CA PRO A 29 2.33 -62.40 40.50
C PRO A 29 1.55 -63.12 39.39
N ASP A 30 1.11 -64.35 39.50
CA ASP A 30 1.36 -65.42 40.44
C ASP A 30 0.98 -66.65 39.62
N THR A 31 1.78 -67.69 39.74
CA THR A 31 1.43 -69.02 39.30
C THR A 31 0.12 -69.44 39.98
N ASN A 32 -0.93 -69.71 39.21
CA ASN A 32 -1.88 -70.74 39.63
C ASN A 32 -1.87 -71.88 38.62
N LYS A 33 -0.95 -72.78 38.90
CA LYS A 33 -0.96 -74.15 38.40
C LYS A 33 -1.83 -74.93 39.38
N ASN A 34 -3.03 -75.32 38.97
CA ASN A 34 -3.71 -76.45 39.59
C ASN A 34 -3.73 -77.59 38.60
N ASP A 35 -2.85 -78.54 38.88
CA ASP A 35 -2.81 -79.86 38.33
C ASP A 35 -4.04 -80.68 38.80
N ASP A 36 -4.33 -81.71 38.01
CA ASP A 36 -4.93 -82.99 38.37
C ASP A 36 -6.45 -83.18 38.13
N ASN A 37 -6.82 -83.97 37.13
CA ASN A 37 -6.79 -85.43 37.31
C ASN A 37 -6.95 -86.18 35.98
N SER A 38 -6.10 -87.19 35.85
CA SER A 38 -6.10 -88.28 34.88
C SER A 38 -7.42 -89.04 34.81
N SER A 39 -7.86 -89.39 33.61
CA SER A 39 -8.30 -90.76 33.34
C SER A 39 -8.21 -91.04 31.85
N ASN A 40 -7.42 -92.05 31.54
CA ASN A 40 -7.40 -92.76 30.27
C ASN A 40 -8.77 -93.40 30.00
N GLY A 41 -9.17 -93.45 28.74
CA GLY A 41 -10.39 -94.09 28.27
C GLY A 41 -10.44 -94.07 26.75
N SER A 42 -9.97 -95.16 26.14
CA SER A 42 -10.23 -95.49 24.75
C SER A 42 -11.72 -95.69 24.53
N ASP A 43 -12.27 -95.17 23.43
CA ASP A 43 -13.09 -95.93 22.48
C ASP A 43 -13.43 -95.06 21.25
N ASP A 44 -13.34 -95.71 20.09
CA ASP A 44 -13.76 -95.25 18.78
C ASP A 44 -15.27 -94.90 18.76
N ASP A 45 -15.67 -93.76 18.16
CA ASP A 45 -16.73 -93.76 17.14
C ASP A 45 -16.81 -92.40 16.40
N LYS A 46 -17.32 -92.49 15.17
CA LYS A 46 -17.37 -91.48 14.12
C LYS A 46 -18.02 -90.14 14.51
N GLY A 47 -17.34 -89.08 14.08
CA GLY A 47 -17.98 -88.02 13.32
C GLY A 47 -18.40 -86.78 14.10
N GLU A 48 -17.44 -85.91 14.40
CA GLU A 48 -17.57 -84.45 14.37
C GLU A 48 -16.17 -83.84 14.57
N LYS A 49 -15.64 -83.12 13.57
CA LYS A 49 -14.33 -82.47 13.66
C LYS A 49 -14.44 -81.24 14.56
N SER A 50 -14.39 -81.43 15.87
CA SER A 50 -14.24 -80.32 16.82
C SER A 50 -12.75 -79.95 16.89
N PHE A 51 -12.41 -78.71 16.51
CA PHE A 51 -11.03 -78.24 16.59
C PHE A 51 -10.60 -78.11 18.05
N SER A 52 -9.49 -78.74 18.43
CA SER A 52 -8.94 -78.57 19.78
C SER A 52 -8.48 -77.11 19.99
N PRO A 53 -8.72 -76.49 21.17
CA PRO A 53 -8.27 -75.12 21.45
C PRO A 53 -6.77 -74.88 21.20
N LYS A 54 -5.93 -75.91 21.35
CA LYS A 54 -4.49 -75.85 21.05
C LYS A 54 -4.23 -75.72 19.55
N GLU A 55 -5.01 -76.40 18.73
CA GLU A 55 -4.89 -76.40 17.27
C GLU A 55 -5.40 -75.08 16.68
N VAL A 56 -6.49 -74.54 17.23
CA VAL A 56 -6.98 -73.19 16.90
C VAL A 56 -5.92 -72.13 17.24
N ARG A 57 -5.30 -72.18 18.43
CA ARG A 57 -4.22 -71.25 18.79
C ARG A 57 -3.01 -71.37 17.86
N ALA A 58 -2.65 -72.59 17.46
CA ALA A 58 -1.55 -72.81 16.51
C ALA A 58 -1.87 -72.24 15.12
N MET A 59 -3.10 -72.42 14.61
CA MET A 59 -3.55 -71.83 13.35
C MET A 59 -3.56 -70.30 13.41
N ILE A 60 -4.05 -69.70 14.49
CA ILE A 60 -4.03 -68.24 14.69
C ILE A 60 -2.59 -67.73 14.71
N GLY A 61 -1.68 -68.40 15.41
CA GLY A 61 -0.26 -68.04 15.46
C GLY A 61 0.39 -68.10 14.07
N ALA A 62 0.18 -69.19 13.33
CA ALA A 62 0.71 -69.34 11.98
C ALA A 62 0.14 -68.29 11.01
N GLN A 63 -1.14 -67.95 11.14
CA GLN A 63 -1.78 -66.92 10.34
C GLN A 63 -1.25 -65.52 10.70
N ALA A 64 -1.07 -65.22 11.99
CA ALA A 64 -0.49 -63.95 12.44
C ALA A 64 0.96 -63.78 11.97
N THR A 65 1.78 -64.84 12.01
CA THR A 65 3.14 -64.81 11.46
C THR A 65 3.14 -64.54 9.96
N LYS A 66 2.29 -65.24 9.19
CA LYS A 66 2.15 -64.99 7.75
C LYS A 66 1.74 -63.56 7.44
N HIS A 67 0.75 -63.00 8.14
CA HIS A 67 0.36 -61.61 7.95
C HIS A 67 1.48 -60.62 8.31
N LEU A 68 2.26 -60.90 9.35
CA LEU A 68 3.39 -60.05 9.73
C LEU A 68 4.50 -60.10 8.68
N ASP A 69 4.79 -61.28 8.15
CA ASP A 69 5.80 -61.46 7.10
C ASP A 69 5.32 -60.84 5.78
N ASP A 70 4.06 -61.03 5.41
CA ASP A 70 3.44 -60.39 4.25
C ASP A 70 3.46 -58.86 4.37
N PHE A 71 3.15 -58.31 5.55
CA PHE A 71 3.24 -56.87 5.80
C PHE A 71 4.67 -56.35 5.69
N LYS A 72 5.65 -57.03 6.31
CA LYS A 72 7.06 -56.62 6.24
C LYS A 72 7.63 -56.69 4.83
N THR A 73 7.21 -57.68 4.05
CA THR A 73 7.72 -57.90 2.69
C THR A 73 7.02 -57.05 1.64
N ASN A 74 5.70 -56.84 1.78
CA ASN A 74 4.91 -56.21 0.72
C ASN A 74 4.44 -54.80 1.05
N ASP A 75 4.10 -54.50 2.30
CA ASP A 75 3.44 -53.23 2.66
C ASP A 75 4.41 -52.23 3.27
N LEU A 76 5.27 -52.69 4.19
CA LEU A 76 6.26 -51.84 4.86
C LEU A 76 7.21 -51.14 3.88
N PRO A 77 7.73 -51.78 2.81
CA PRO A 77 8.59 -51.10 1.84
C PRO A 77 7.84 -50.04 1.04
N LYS A 78 6.56 -50.28 0.70
CA LYS A 78 5.72 -49.30 -0.01
C LYS A 78 5.45 -48.09 0.88
N ILE A 79 5.07 -48.31 2.13
CA ILE A 79 4.84 -47.23 3.11
C ILE A 79 6.10 -46.39 3.30
N LEU A 80 7.27 -47.03 3.38
CA LEU A 80 8.55 -46.31 3.53
C LEU A 80 8.91 -45.52 2.28
N ALA A 81 8.70 -46.09 1.08
CA ALA A 81 8.92 -45.41 -0.19
C ALA A 81 7.98 -44.22 -0.37
N ASP A 82 6.69 -44.39 -0.06
CA ASP A 82 5.68 -43.33 -0.12
C ASP A 82 5.96 -42.23 0.89
N ALA A 83 6.33 -42.59 2.12
CA ALA A 83 6.73 -41.62 3.14
C ALA A 83 7.94 -40.82 2.64
N ARG A 84 8.98 -41.49 2.16
CA ARG A 84 10.17 -40.81 1.61
C ARG A 84 9.83 -39.90 0.44
N SER A 85 9.01 -40.36 -0.50
CA SER A 85 8.59 -39.56 -1.65
C SER A 85 7.78 -38.32 -1.23
N LYS A 86 6.87 -38.46 -0.26
CA LYS A 86 6.11 -37.33 0.31
C LYS A 86 7.05 -36.33 1.00
N TRP A 87 7.98 -36.81 1.82
CA TRP A 87 8.98 -35.96 2.47
C TRP A 87 9.85 -35.24 1.45
N GLU A 88 10.33 -35.90 0.40
CA GLU A 88 11.14 -35.28 -0.65
C GLU A 88 10.33 -34.26 -1.48
N ALA A 89 9.07 -34.55 -1.79
CA ALA A 89 8.19 -33.62 -2.49
C ALA A 89 7.84 -32.40 -1.63
N GLU A 90 7.51 -32.60 -0.36
CA GLU A 90 7.19 -31.54 0.59
C GLU A 90 8.43 -30.72 0.96
N ALA A 91 9.59 -31.36 1.14
CA ALA A 91 10.86 -30.69 1.38
C ALA A 91 11.46 -30.06 0.12
N LYS A 92 10.94 -30.31 -1.08
CA LYS A 92 11.31 -29.57 -2.29
C LYS A 92 10.35 -28.42 -2.56
N MET A 93 9.05 -28.67 -2.49
CA MET A 93 8.00 -27.65 -2.64
C MET A 93 8.06 -26.62 -1.52
N SER A 94 8.20 -27.02 -0.25
CA SER A 94 8.24 -26.08 0.87
C SER A 94 9.38 -25.05 0.79
N PRO A 95 10.65 -25.41 0.48
CA PRO A 95 11.69 -24.41 0.26
C PRO A 95 11.61 -23.72 -1.10
N GLU A 96 11.25 -24.39 -2.20
CA GLU A 96 11.11 -23.71 -3.51
C GLU A 96 9.95 -22.69 -3.48
N GLU A 97 8.82 -23.02 -2.88
CA GLU A 97 7.67 -22.13 -2.70
C GLU A 97 8.00 -20.99 -1.73
N ARG A 98 8.70 -21.28 -0.62
CA ARG A 98 9.20 -20.22 0.28
C ARG A 98 10.21 -19.30 -0.39
N GLU A 99 11.09 -19.83 -1.24
CA GLU A 99 12.06 -19.03 -1.98
C GLU A 99 11.36 -18.20 -3.06
N GLN A 100 10.39 -18.76 -3.76
CA GLN A 100 9.64 -18.06 -4.79
C GLN A 100 8.74 -16.97 -4.22
N THR A 101 8.06 -17.23 -3.10
CA THR A 101 7.26 -16.21 -2.40
C THR A 101 8.15 -15.09 -1.85
N GLN A 102 9.29 -15.41 -1.23
CA GLN A 102 10.25 -14.40 -0.79
C GLN A 102 10.82 -13.58 -1.96
N LYS A 103 11.17 -14.23 -3.08
CA LYS A 103 11.62 -13.54 -4.30
C LYS A 103 10.53 -12.62 -4.85
N GLN A 104 9.30 -13.11 -4.96
CA GLN A 104 8.19 -12.31 -5.46
C GLN A 104 7.84 -11.13 -4.54
N GLU A 105 7.92 -11.32 -3.23
CA GLU A 105 7.72 -10.26 -2.25
C GLU A 105 8.84 -9.21 -2.33
N GLN A 106 10.10 -9.64 -2.49
CA GLN A 106 11.22 -8.74 -2.73
C GLN A 106 11.08 -7.97 -4.06
N GLU A 107 10.74 -8.64 -5.15
CA GLU A 107 10.50 -8.01 -6.45
C GLU A 107 9.35 -7.00 -6.39
N SER A 108 8.25 -7.36 -5.71
CA SER A 108 7.12 -6.45 -5.51
C SER A 108 7.51 -5.25 -4.65
N ALA A 109 8.27 -5.45 -3.58
CA ALA A 109 8.76 -4.39 -2.72
C ALA A 109 9.71 -3.44 -3.47
N LEU A 110 10.58 -3.98 -4.32
CA LEU A 110 11.47 -3.21 -5.19
C LEU A 110 10.69 -2.43 -6.23
N ALA A 111 9.75 -3.06 -6.94
CA ALA A 111 8.92 -2.40 -7.95
C ALA A 111 8.08 -1.28 -7.33
N LYS A 112 7.53 -1.48 -6.14
CA LYS A 112 6.79 -0.43 -5.41
C LYS A 112 7.70 0.72 -5.02
N ARG A 113 8.92 0.44 -4.57
CA ARG A 113 9.89 1.47 -4.21
C ARG A 113 10.34 2.26 -5.43
N GLU A 114 10.57 1.60 -6.55
CA GLU A 114 10.92 2.24 -7.82
C GLU A 114 9.79 3.15 -8.29
N ALA A 115 8.55 2.65 -8.34
CA ALA A 115 7.39 3.46 -8.70
C ALA A 115 7.19 4.67 -7.77
N GLN A 116 7.46 4.54 -6.46
CA GLN A 116 7.40 5.65 -5.52
C GLN A 116 8.51 6.69 -5.76
N LEU A 117 9.71 6.26 -6.13
CA LEU A 117 10.82 7.15 -6.46
C LEU A 117 10.53 7.89 -7.78
N ASP A 118 10.12 7.15 -8.81
CA ASP A 118 9.72 7.71 -10.11
C ASP A 118 8.64 8.78 -9.95
N HIS A 119 7.63 8.48 -9.12
CA HIS A 119 6.56 9.42 -8.83
C HIS A 119 7.05 10.66 -8.10
N ARG A 120 7.89 10.48 -7.06
CA ARG A 120 8.47 11.61 -6.34
C ARG A 120 9.32 12.49 -7.25
N GLU A 121 10.12 11.89 -8.12
CA GLU A 121 10.94 12.62 -9.09
C GLU A 121 10.06 13.40 -10.08
N ALA A 122 8.99 12.79 -10.59
CA ALA A 122 8.03 13.45 -11.46
C ALA A 122 7.33 14.63 -10.77
N VAL A 123 6.93 14.47 -9.50
CA VAL A 123 6.33 15.52 -8.66
C VAL A 123 7.32 16.67 -8.43
N ASP A 124 8.57 16.37 -8.06
CA ASP A 124 9.60 17.38 -7.79
C ASP A 124 9.97 18.16 -9.07
N TYR A 125 10.07 17.47 -10.21
CA TYR A 125 10.28 18.07 -11.53
C TYR A 125 9.13 19.01 -11.90
N THR A 126 7.89 18.52 -11.83
CA THR A 126 6.69 19.28 -12.17
C THR A 126 6.53 20.50 -11.26
N ARG A 127 6.76 20.34 -9.95
CA ARG A 127 6.75 21.43 -8.97
C ARG A 127 7.74 22.52 -9.36
N SER A 128 8.95 22.15 -9.72
CA SER A 128 9.99 23.09 -10.15
C SER A 128 9.57 23.85 -11.41
N LYS A 129 8.94 23.18 -12.38
CA LYS A 129 8.42 23.80 -13.60
C LYS A 129 7.26 24.76 -13.32
N LEU A 130 6.31 24.37 -12.48
CA LEU A 130 5.18 25.25 -12.12
C LEU A 130 5.65 26.49 -11.36
N ILE A 131 6.56 26.35 -10.40
CA ILE A 131 7.15 27.50 -9.68
C ILE A 131 7.85 28.44 -10.67
N SER A 132 8.64 27.88 -11.59
CA SER A 132 9.35 28.67 -12.62
C SER A 132 8.38 29.40 -13.56
N ALA A 133 7.21 28.81 -13.84
CA ALA A 133 6.15 29.42 -14.63
C ALA A 133 5.25 30.39 -13.82
N GLY A 134 5.49 30.55 -12.51
CA GLY A 134 4.65 31.38 -11.63
C GLY A 134 3.26 30.81 -11.38
N LEU A 135 3.09 29.50 -11.54
CA LEU A 135 1.82 28.79 -11.38
C LEU A 135 1.70 28.13 -10.00
N PRO A 136 0.47 27.92 -9.49
CA PRO A 136 0.24 27.23 -8.22
C PRO A 136 0.75 25.78 -8.25
N THR A 137 1.36 25.34 -7.14
CA THR A 137 1.87 23.96 -6.99
C THR A 137 0.78 22.95 -6.63
N ASP A 138 -0.44 23.40 -6.35
CA ASP A 138 -1.58 22.53 -6.06
C ASP A 138 -1.95 21.60 -7.23
N PHE A 139 -1.52 21.95 -8.45
CA PHE A 139 -1.76 21.18 -9.67
C PHE A 139 -0.66 20.19 -10.01
N VAL A 140 0.39 20.05 -9.19
CA VAL A 140 1.53 19.17 -9.46
C VAL A 140 1.08 17.74 -9.74
N GLU A 141 0.28 17.15 -8.86
CA GLU A 141 -0.19 15.76 -9.01
C GLU A 141 -1.04 15.53 -10.26
N SER A 142 -1.70 16.59 -10.76
CA SER A 142 -2.54 16.50 -11.95
C SER A 142 -1.76 16.67 -13.26
N LEU A 143 -0.57 17.26 -13.21
CA LEU A 143 0.24 17.60 -14.37
C LEU A 143 1.47 16.70 -14.51
N ALA A 144 1.96 16.14 -13.41
CA ALA A 144 3.09 15.22 -13.38
C ALA A 144 2.77 13.93 -14.13
N VAL A 145 3.72 13.48 -14.95
CA VAL A 145 3.66 12.19 -15.63
C VAL A 145 4.90 11.40 -15.23
N ASP A 146 4.70 10.27 -14.56
CA ASP A 146 5.78 9.40 -14.12
C ASP A 146 6.62 8.94 -15.33
N LYS A 147 7.95 9.00 -15.20
CA LYS A 147 8.93 8.62 -16.24
C LYS A 147 8.86 9.40 -17.57
N ASP A 148 8.06 10.47 -17.67
CA ASP A 148 7.94 11.25 -18.90
C ASP A 148 7.93 12.77 -18.63
N THR A 149 9.13 13.35 -18.63
CA THR A 149 9.33 14.79 -18.46
C THR A 149 8.80 15.60 -19.64
N ASP A 150 8.81 15.04 -20.85
CA ASP A 150 8.35 15.74 -22.06
C ASP A 150 6.83 15.86 -22.09
N ALA A 151 6.11 14.82 -21.67
CA ALA A 151 4.66 14.87 -21.46
C ALA A 151 4.30 15.84 -20.33
N THR A 152 5.05 15.82 -19.24
CA THR A 152 4.89 16.78 -18.14
C THR A 152 5.04 18.23 -18.62
N ASP A 153 6.08 18.53 -19.40
CA ASP A 153 6.30 19.87 -19.95
C ASP A 153 5.16 20.33 -20.85
N LYS A 154 4.66 19.44 -21.74
CA LYS A 154 3.49 19.73 -22.58
C LYS A 154 2.24 20.01 -21.75
N ASN A 155 2.03 19.26 -20.67
CA ASN A 155 0.90 19.47 -19.76
C ASN A 155 0.99 20.84 -19.07
N VAL A 156 2.17 21.19 -18.55
CA VAL A 156 2.43 22.49 -17.91
C VAL A 156 2.24 23.64 -18.90
N GLU A 157 2.74 23.53 -20.13
CA GLU A 157 2.55 24.56 -21.17
C GLU A 157 1.08 24.75 -21.55
N ALA A 158 0.35 23.65 -21.77
CA ALA A 158 -1.07 23.68 -22.09
C ALA A 158 -1.90 24.28 -20.95
N PHE A 159 -1.60 23.89 -19.71
CA PHE A 159 -2.22 24.44 -18.51
C PHE A 159 -1.92 25.94 -18.38
N THR A 160 -0.67 26.35 -18.56
CA THR A 160 -0.25 27.77 -18.51
C THR A 160 -1.06 28.62 -19.48
N LYS A 161 -1.17 28.15 -20.73
CA LYS A 161 -1.90 28.86 -21.79
C LYS A 161 -3.38 29.02 -21.47
N THR A 162 -4.03 27.94 -21.07
CA THR A 162 -5.48 27.92 -20.81
C THR A 162 -5.83 28.71 -19.54
N PHE A 163 -5.05 28.55 -18.47
CA PHE A 163 -5.21 29.28 -17.22
C PHE A 163 -5.03 30.79 -17.44
N SER A 164 -3.95 31.19 -18.10
CA SER A 164 -3.67 32.60 -18.40
C SER A 164 -4.77 33.23 -19.24
N ALA A 165 -5.26 32.54 -20.28
CA ALA A 165 -6.36 33.02 -21.11
C ALA A 165 -7.66 33.20 -20.31
N ALA A 166 -7.98 32.26 -19.42
CA ALA A 166 -9.17 32.33 -18.57
C ALA A 166 -9.08 33.49 -17.57
N VAL A 167 -7.93 33.68 -16.92
CA VAL A 167 -7.68 34.79 -16.00
C VAL A 167 -7.74 36.12 -16.75
N GLN A 168 -7.09 36.24 -17.91
CA GLN A 168 -7.15 37.45 -18.74
C GLN A 168 -8.59 37.79 -19.16
N LYS A 169 -9.37 36.80 -19.60
CA LYS A 169 -10.79 37.00 -19.93
C LYS A 169 -11.57 37.51 -18.74
N LYS A 170 -11.39 36.91 -17.55
CA LYS A 170 -12.08 37.34 -16.32
C LYS A 170 -11.66 38.73 -15.85
N VAL A 171 -10.38 39.07 -15.95
CA VAL A 171 -9.87 40.42 -15.65
C VAL A 171 -10.42 41.43 -16.66
N ALA A 172 -10.46 41.11 -17.94
CA ALA A 172 -11.05 41.98 -18.97
C ALA A 172 -12.56 42.18 -18.76
N GLU A 173 -13.30 41.12 -18.39
CA GLU A 173 -14.71 41.22 -17.98
C GLU A 173 -14.89 42.13 -16.76
N ARG A 174 -14.00 42.06 -15.76
CA ARG A 174 -14.01 42.95 -14.58
C ARG A 174 -13.68 44.40 -14.95
N MET A 175 -12.70 44.64 -15.82
CA MET A 175 -12.35 46.00 -16.28
C MET A 175 -13.47 46.62 -17.12
N LYS A 176 -14.20 45.81 -17.89
CA LYS A 176 -15.43 46.26 -18.58
C LYS A 176 -16.59 46.44 -17.60
N GLY A 177 -16.71 45.56 -16.62
CA GLY A 177 -17.78 45.49 -15.63
C GLY A 177 -17.58 46.42 -14.42
N LYS A 178 -17.62 47.73 -14.68
CA LYS A 178 -18.02 48.82 -13.76
C LYS A 178 -18.09 50.17 -14.48
N SER A 179 -17.63 50.25 -15.73
CA SER A 179 -17.80 51.40 -16.60
C SER A 179 -19.05 51.24 -17.46
N THR A 180 -20.23 51.31 -16.84
CA THR A 180 -21.29 52.10 -17.46
C THR A 180 -20.90 53.55 -17.23
N PRO A 181 -20.53 54.35 -18.25
CA PRO A 181 -20.70 55.79 -18.11
C PRO A 181 -22.19 55.95 -17.85
N GLY A 182 -22.55 56.44 -16.67
CA GLY A 182 -23.91 56.87 -16.42
C GLY A 182 -24.24 57.89 -17.50
N VAL A 183 -24.99 57.48 -18.53
CA VAL A 183 -25.77 58.42 -19.32
C VAL A 183 -26.78 58.98 -18.34
N GLY A 184 -26.52 60.21 -17.89
CA GLY A 184 -27.44 60.99 -17.07
C GLY A 184 -26.97 61.33 -15.66
N ALA A 185 -25.89 62.11 -15.54
CA ALA A 185 -25.86 63.32 -14.72
C ALA A 185 -24.44 63.95 -14.74
N GLY A 186 -24.22 64.87 -15.67
CA GLY A 186 -23.30 66.01 -15.50
C GLY A 186 -21.84 65.73 -15.12
N SER A 187 -21.07 65.10 -16.01
CA SER A 187 -19.61 65.34 -16.05
C SER A 187 -19.25 65.88 -17.42
N GLN A 188 -19.34 67.21 -17.56
CA GLN A 188 -18.88 67.95 -18.72
C GLN A 188 -17.37 67.71 -18.87
N HIS A 189 -16.98 66.93 -19.87
CA HIS A 189 -15.58 66.89 -20.29
C HIS A 189 -15.28 68.18 -21.04
N THR A 190 -14.88 69.21 -20.29
CA THR A 190 -14.45 70.48 -20.88
C THR A 190 -13.12 70.25 -21.58
N THR A 191 -13.15 70.16 -22.90
CA THR A 191 -11.92 70.22 -23.69
C THR A 191 -11.33 71.63 -23.59
N SER A 192 -10.02 71.80 -23.83
CA SER A 192 -9.36 73.12 -23.73
C SER A 192 -10.02 74.18 -24.63
N THR A 193 -10.60 73.74 -25.75
CA THR A 193 -11.38 74.57 -26.67
C THR A 193 -12.66 75.10 -26.02
N ASP A 194 -13.31 74.30 -25.18
CA ASP A 194 -14.57 74.65 -24.53
C ASP A 194 -14.36 75.62 -23.36
N LEU A 195 -13.26 75.44 -22.60
CA LEU A 195 -12.82 76.40 -21.59
C LEU A 195 -12.44 77.76 -22.21
N GLY A 196 -11.75 77.74 -23.35
CA GLY A 196 -11.40 78.95 -24.09
C GLY A 196 -12.63 79.73 -24.58
N GLN A 197 -13.66 79.02 -25.05
CA GLN A 197 -14.92 79.65 -25.47
C GLN A 197 -15.74 80.20 -24.29
N LEU A 198 -15.71 79.53 -23.14
CA LEU A 198 -16.38 80.01 -21.93
C LEU A 198 -15.74 81.30 -21.41
N LEU A 199 -14.40 81.33 -21.35
CA LEU A 199 -13.65 82.51 -20.91
C LEU A 199 -13.85 83.70 -21.86
N ALA A 200 -13.84 83.46 -23.17
CA ALA A 200 -14.12 84.49 -24.17
C ALA A 200 -15.55 85.05 -24.07
N LYS A 201 -16.54 84.19 -23.79
CA LYS A 201 -17.92 84.65 -23.54
C LYS A 201 -18.02 85.50 -22.27
N GLN A 202 -17.30 85.15 -21.21
CA GLN A 202 -17.32 85.89 -19.95
C GLN A 202 -16.68 87.29 -20.10
N HIS A 203 -15.54 87.40 -20.78
CA HIS A 203 -14.95 88.70 -21.10
C HIS A 203 -15.81 89.52 -22.09
N ALA A 204 -16.53 88.86 -23.00
CA ALA A 204 -17.46 89.53 -23.91
C ALA A 204 -18.75 90.00 -23.21
N SER A 205 -19.21 89.34 -22.14
CA SER A 205 -20.34 89.82 -21.33
C SER A 205 -19.94 90.95 -20.39
N ASP A 206 -18.74 90.90 -19.79
CA ASP A 206 -18.24 91.97 -18.93
C ASP A 206 -18.06 93.28 -19.71
N THR A 207 -17.63 93.19 -20.97
CA THR A 207 -17.48 94.36 -21.87
C THR A 207 -18.79 94.82 -22.52
N ARG A 208 -19.87 94.04 -22.43
CA ARG A 208 -21.23 94.45 -22.88
C ARG A 208 -22.08 95.03 -21.75
N SER A 209 -21.85 94.62 -20.50
CA SER A 209 -22.59 95.15 -19.35
C SER A 209 -22.18 96.58 -18.99
N SER A 210 -20.94 96.99 -19.27
CA SER A 210 -20.47 98.36 -18.96
C SER A 210 -20.79 99.40 -20.05
N LYS A 211 -21.58 99.05 -21.08
CA LYS A 211 -21.94 99.98 -22.18
C LYS A 211 -23.44 100.21 -22.34
N ALA A 212 -24.25 99.72 -21.40
CA ALA A 212 -25.70 99.87 -21.42
C ALA A 212 -26.25 100.92 -20.43
N GLU A 213 -25.39 101.65 -19.70
CA GLU A 213 -25.85 102.70 -18.77
C GLU A 213 -25.87 104.12 -19.38
N ASP A 214 -25.39 104.33 -20.61
CA ASP A 214 -25.30 105.69 -21.21
C ASP A 214 -26.45 106.09 -22.14
N TYR A 215 -27.54 105.31 -22.23
CA TYR A 215 -28.65 105.65 -23.13
C TYR A 215 -30.03 105.46 -22.51
N PHE A 216 -30.39 106.20 -21.45
CA PHE A 216 -31.81 106.34 -21.09
C PHE A 216 -32.28 107.66 -20.44
N PHE A 217 -31.54 108.77 -20.44
CA PHE A 217 -32.14 110.05 -20.03
C PHE A 217 -31.62 111.24 -20.83
N GLY A 218 -32.55 112.09 -21.27
CA GLY A 218 -32.25 113.48 -21.61
C GLY A 218 -32.53 113.87 -23.06
N GLY A 219 -33.79 113.74 -23.48
CA GLY A 219 -34.26 114.48 -24.63
C GLY A 219 -34.27 116.00 -24.39
N LYS A 220 -34.25 116.72 -25.51
CA LYS A 220 -34.83 118.05 -25.76
C LYS A 220 -34.14 119.30 -25.21
N ASN A 221 -33.82 120.15 -26.20
CA ASN A 221 -33.92 121.62 -26.24
C ASN A 221 -32.85 122.37 -25.42
N LYS A 222 -32.19 123.42 -25.90
CA LYS A 222 -32.49 124.41 -26.95
C LYS A 222 -31.17 125.08 -27.34
#